data_AF-A0AA41VP54-F1
#
_entry.id   AF-A0AA41VP54-F1
#
_cell.length_a   1.000
_cell.length_b   1.000
_cell.length_c   1.000
_cell.angle_alpha   90.00
_cell.angle_beta   90.00
_cell.angle_gamma   90.00
#
_symmetry.space_group_name_H-M   'P 1'
#
loop_
_entity.id
_entity.type
_entity.pdbx_description
1 polymer ?
#
loop_
_entity_poly.entity_id
_entity_poly.type
_entity_poly.pdbx_seq_one_letter_code
_entity_poly.pdbx_strand_id
1 'polypeptide(L)'
;MDDVIQASDGLGYEGFKVNAKEYLTALYLWDIVGGTGDEVPTHLIFRSNFAEEAWYKLAEPANLEDLDLDTLEEDPQTRLRPIEVHIRKDEPICGFAGTFLDAFPELMSDRFTLDGMTLLHYVIMSGKLQFGKDLLDMMASKQLRKKTDKGNAAISFAVEANNIEMVKLMVCKSSKLLLERNEHGHIPLITSAINGDEEMLRYLFYVTPMEDKFSKELSDKDGATLITAAIRVEIYDIALKLLKLFPRLATTQDDDGMTVIDVLAGKPSAFPSGNQFGFFQRCIYRIAGVGSRGLVGEALKITVPYLKKLHDKKVKHNQVAEIVDIICTGIAGFKLKQLTQSRAFDAVSLTIIHGIVELFTALVKSNDNLMQQRDKDGNGLFQLAVLHRQENVFMAMIDMGIQRTTTAPLDKDKNNILHCAGFLRPLLHFHKVSGAALQMQREIQWFK
;
A
#
# COMPACT_ATOMS: atom_id res chain seq x y z
N MET A 1 -5.20 -44.69 24.05
CA MET A 1 -4.21 -43.90 24.80
C MET A 1 -3.35 -44.83 25.66
N ASP A 2 -3.96 -45.79 26.37
CA ASP A 2 -3.22 -46.83 27.12
C ASP A 2 -2.42 -47.79 26.23
N ASP A 3 -2.91 -48.12 25.03
CA ASP A 3 -2.17 -48.97 24.06
C ASP A 3 -0.96 -48.26 23.39
N VAL A 4 -0.95 -46.92 23.39
CA VAL A 4 0.15 -46.09 22.87
C VAL A 4 1.32 -46.05 23.88
N ILE A 5 1.01 -46.14 25.18
CA ILE A 5 2.00 -46.19 26.25
C ILE A 5 2.68 -47.55 26.26
N GLN A 6 1.94 -48.65 26.06
CA GLN A 6 2.49 -50.01 26.06
C GLN A 6 3.43 -50.32 24.87
N ALA A 7 3.22 -49.71 23.70
CA ALA A 7 4.12 -49.87 22.55
C ALA A 7 5.41 -49.01 22.66
N SER A 8 5.41 -48.01 23.55
CA SER A 8 6.58 -47.13 23.78
C SER A 8 7.64 -47.75 24.69
N ASP A 9 7.30 -48.77 25.46
CA ASP A 9 8.19 -49.39 26.46
C ASP A 9 9.33 -50.23 25.85
N GLY A 10 9.33 -50.48 24.53
CA GLY A 10 10.31 -51.32 23.84
C GLY A 10 11.16 -50.64 22.77
N LEU A 11 10.83 -49.41 22.37
CA LEU A 11 11.53 -48.70 21.30
C LEU A 11 12.08 -47.38 21.84
N GLY A 12 13.41 -47.23 21.80
CA GLY A 12 14.04 -45.96 22.11
C GLY A 12 13.46 -44.82 21.25
N TYR A 13 13.54 -43.60 21.77
CA TYR A 13 12.95 -42.38 21.20
C TYR A 13 13.21 -42.17 19.69
N GLU A 14 14.33 -42.67 19.17
CA GLU A 14 14.66 -42.62 17.73
C GLU A 14 13.89 -43.62 16.86
N GLY A 15 13.62 -44.84 17.35
CA GLY A 15 12.88 -45.87 16.60
C GLY A 15 11.38 -45.54 16.44
N PHE A 16 10.84 -44.76 17.37
CA PHE A 16 9.47 -44.23 17.30
C PHE A 16 9.35 -43.12 16.23
N LYS A 17 10.36 -42.26 16.09
CA LYS A 17 10.38 -41.21 15.05
C LYS A 17 10.43 -41.78 13.63
N VAL A 18 11.24 -42.83 13.41
CA VAL A 18 11.35 -43.48 12.09
C VAL A 18 10.01 -44.12 11.70
N ASN A 19 9.40 -44.90 12.60
CA ASN A 19 8.08 -45.51 12.36
C ASN A 19 6.96 -44.48 12.18
N ALA A 20 7.00 -43.34 12.88
CA ALA A 20 6.00 -42.28 12.70
C ALA A 20 6.15 -41.60 11.33
N LYS A 21 7.38 -41.40 10.84
CA LYS A 21 7.61 -40.90 9.48
C LYS A 21 7.08 -41.88 8.43
N GLU A 22 7.39 -43.16 8.57
CA GLU A 22 6.93 -44.23 7.66
C GLU A 22 5.39 -44.36 7.70
N TYR A 23 4.78 -44.32 8.87
CA TYR A 23 3.33 -44.37 9.07
C TYR A 23 2.59 -43.17 8.47
N LEU A 24 3.10 -41.95 8.67
CA LEU A 24 2.51 -40.73 8.10
C LEU A 24 2.70 -40.68 6.57
N THR A 25 3.79 -41.26 6.06
CA THR A 25 4.05 -41.40 4.62
C THR A 25 3.11 -42.44 3.99
N ALA A 26 2.84 -43.54 4.70
CA ALA A 26 1.87 -44.55 4.27
C ALA A 26 0.43 -44.01 4.27
N LEU A 27 0.03 -43.23 5.28
CA LEU A 27 -1.25 -42.51 5.31
C LEU A 27 -1.37 -41.48 4.19
N TYR A 28 -0.29 -40.74 3.90
CA TYR A 28 -0.22 -39.80 2.78
C TYR A 28 -0.44 -40.46 1.42
N LEU A 29 0.11 -41.65 1.21
CA LEU A 29 -0.09 -42.39 -0.03
C LEU A 29 -1.47 -43.05 -0.11
N TRP A 30 -2.05 -43.47 1.02
CA TRP A 30 -3.44 -43.92 1.05
C TRP A 30 -4.42 -42.82 0.65
N ASP A 31 -4.21 -41.57 1.08
CA ASP A 31 -5.09 -40.44 0.70
C ASP A 31 -4.97 -40.05 -0.79
N ILE A 32 -3.80 -40.35 -1.40
CA ILE A 32 -3.57 -40.20 -2.85
C ILE A 32 -4.19 -41.33 -3.68
N VAL A 33 -4.13 -42.58 -3.18
CA VAL A 33 -4.57 -43.79 -3.90
C VAL A 33 -6.05 -44.12 -3.61
N GLY A 34 -6.57 -43.73 -2.46
CA GLY A 34 -7.87 -44.10 -1.90
C GLY A 34 -9.05 -43.29 -2.42
N GLY A 35 -9.27 -43.30 -3.73
CA GLY A 35 -10.53 -42.86 -4.36
C GLY A 35 -11.66 -43.89 -4.29
N THR A 36 -11.45 -45.04 -3.66
CA THR A 36 -12.42 -46.15 -3.63
C THR A 36 -12.73 -46.63 -2.22
N GLY A 37 -13.73 -46.00 -1.60
CA GLY A 37 -14.91 -46.63 -1.01
C GLY A 37 -14.84 -47.70 0.09
N ASP A 38 -13.72 -48.35 0.38
CA ASP A 38 -13.68 -49.43 1.37
C ASP A 38 -12.82 -49.07 2.58
N GLU A 39 -13.47 -49.09 3.75
CA GLU A 39 -12.87 -48.86 5.07
C GLU A 39 -11.93 -50.02 5.42
N VAL A 40 -10.61 -49.79 5.41
CA VAL A 40 -9.68 -50.63 6.16
C VAL A 40 -9.66 -50.14 7.61
N PRO A 41 -9.97 -51.00 8.60
CA PRO A 41 -9.98 -50.60 9.99
C PRO A 41 -8.60 -50.12 10.45
N THR A 42 -8.55 -48.89 10.95
CA THR A 42 -7.35 -48.22 11.48
C THR A 42 -6.53 -49.04 12.48
N HIS A 43 -7.13 -50.05 13.13
CA HIS A 43 -6.46 -50.97 14.05
C HIS A 43 -5.46 -51.95 13.40
N LEU A 44 -5.53 -52.19 12.09
CA LEU A 44 -4.63 -53.13 11.38
C LEU A 44 -3.26 -52.55 11.03
N ILE A 45 -3.11 -51.22 11.04
CA ILE A 45 -1.87 -50.51 10.67
C ILE A 45 -0.90 -50.41 11.88
N PHE A 46 -1.30 -50.90 13.06
CA PHE A 46 -0.56 -50.71 14.33
C PHE A 46 0.64 -51.64 14.57
N ARG A 47 1.07 -52.45 13.59
CA ARG A 47 2.25 -53.31 13.72
C ARG A 47 3.29 -52.94 12.67
N SER A 48 4.54 -52.74 13.08
CA SER A 48 5.67 -52.31 12.23
C SER A 48 5.80 -53.12 10.94
N ASN A 49 5.53 -54.42 11.00
CA ASN A 49 5.63 -55.32 9.86
C ASN A 49 4.44 -55.18 8.88
N PHE A 50 3.34 -54.54 9.31
CA PHE A 50 2.14 -54.31 8.51
C PHE A 50 2.19 -52.99 7.73
N ALA A 51 2.97 -51.99 8.14
CA ALA A 51 3.12 -50.75 7.37
C ALA A 51 3.93 -50.97 6.09
N GLU A 52 5.02 -51.75 6.18
CA GLU A 52 5.81 -52.21 5.04
C GLU A 52 4.97 -53.15 4.14
N GLU A 53 4.23 -54.09 4.72
CA GLU A 53 3.36 -55.00 3.96
C GLU A 53 2.14 -54.29 3.33
N ALA A 54 1.60 -53.25 3.99
CA ALA A 54 0.55 -52.39 3.46
C ALA A 54 1.07 -51.53 2.31
N TRP A 55 2.29 -51.00 2.41
CA TRP A 55 2.97 -50.31 1.31
C TRP A 55 3.07 -51.20 0.07
N TYR A 56 3.62 -52.41 0.21
CA TYR A 56 3.77 -53.34 -0.92
C TYR A 56 2.41 -53.74 -1.52
N LYS A 57 1.38 -53.97 -0.69
CA LYS A 57 0.02 -54.28 -1.16
C LYS A 57 -0.72 -53.10 -1.80
N LEU A 58 -0.34 -51.85 -1.48
CA LEU A 58 -0.90 -50.63 -2.07
C LEU A 58 -0.16 -50.19 -3.34
N ALA A 59 1.14 -50.48 -3.45
CA ALA A 59 1.96 -50.14 -4.61
C ALA A 59 1.68 -51.03 -5.84
N GLU A 60 1.31 -52.29 -5.61
CA GLU A 60 1.04 -53.31 -6.64
C GLU A 60 -0.13 -52.93 -7.59
N PRO A 61 -1.33 -52.49 -7.11
CA PRO A 61 -2.43 -52.08 -8.00
C PRO A 61 -2.23 -50.70 -8.66
N ALA A 62 -1.34 -49.86 -8.13
CA ALA A 62 -1.07 -48.51 -8.63
C ALA A 62 0.12 -48.44 -9.61
N ASN A 63 0.80 -49.57 -9.87
CA ASN A 63 2.00 -49.67 -10.72
C ASN A 63 3.12 -48.72 -10.27
N LEU A 64 3.31 -48.60 -8.95
CA LEU A 64 4.24 -47.67 -8.30
C LEU A 64 5.60 -48.31 -7.95
N GLU A 65 5.89 -49.53 -8.45
CA GLU A 65 7.17 -50.23 -8.20
C GLU A 65 8.39 -49.48 -8.75
N ASP A 66 8.19 -48.56 -9.70
CA ASP A 66 9.22 -47.68 -10.29
C ASP A 66 9.24 -46.26 -9.68
N LEU A 67 8.49 -46.00 -8.61
CA LEU A 67 8.44 -44.66 -8.00
C LEU A 67 9.73 -44.40 -7.20
N ASP A 68 10.67 -43.72 -7.84
CA ASP A 68 11.91 -43.28 -7.22
C ASP A 68 11.63 -42.31 -6.07
N LEU A 69 11.78 -42.77 -4.82
CA LEU A 69 11.59 -41.96 -3.63
C LEU A 69 12.51 -40.72 -3.62
N ASP A 70 13.65 -40.78 -4.32
CA ASP A 70 14.56 -39.64 -4.48
C ASP A 70 13.93 -38.56 -5.39
N THR A 71 13.05 -38.92 -6.34
CA THR A 71 12.29 -37.92 -7.15
C THR A 71 11.14 -37.26 -6.39
N LEU A 72 10.60 -37.91 -5.35
CA LEU A 72 9.66 -37.27 -4.40
C LEU A 72 10.38 -36.26 -3.49
N GLU A 73 11.68 -36.40 -3.26
CA GLU A 73 12.49 -35.38 -2.59
C GLU A 73 12.70 -34.13 -3.46
N GLU A 74 12.57 -34.23 -4.79
CA GLU A 74 12.87 -33.14 -5.73
C GLU A 74 11.75 -32.12 -5.92
N ASP A 75 10.46 -32.48 -5.74
CA ASP A 75 9.35 -31.49 -5.76
C ASP A 75 9.01 -31.05 -4.34
N PRO A 76 9.45 -29.85 -3.92
CA PRO A 76 9.33 -29.45 -2.53
C PRO A 76 7.86 -29.26 -2.10
N GLN A 77 6.91 -29.10 -3.05
CA GLN A 77 5.47 -28.99 -2.77
C GLN A 77 4.84 -30.31 -2.29
N THR A 78 5.41 -31.46 -2.63
CA THR A 78 4.89 -32.78 -2.20
C THR A 78 4.89 -32.94 -0.68
N ARG A 79 5.85 -32.28 0.01
CA ARG A 79 5.99 -32.29 1.47
C ARG A 79 4.81 -31.63 2.21
N LEU A 80 4.04 -30.78 1.54
CA LEU A 80 2.89 -30.09 2.12
C LEU A 80 1.55 -30.77 1.86
N ARG A 81 1.45 -31.63 0.84
CA ARG A 81 0.18 -32.25 0.44
C ARG A 81 -0.60 -32.90 1.61
N PRO A 82 0.02 -33.60 2.59
CA PRO A 82 -0.70 -34.20 3.72
C PRO A 82 -1.50 -33.18 4.55
N ILE A 83 -0.96 -31.98 4.72
CA ILE A 83 -1.60 -30.91 5.51
C ILE A 83 -2.32 -29.89 4.63
N GLU A 84 -2.15 -29.94 3.31
CA GLU A 84 -2.74 -28.98 2.37
C GLU A 84 -4.27 -28.96 2.44
N VAL A 85 -4.91 -30.12 2.63
CA VAL A 85 -6.38 -30.18 2.80
C VAL A 85 -6.84 -29.44 4.05
N HIS A 86 -6.10 -29.56 5.16
CA HIS A 86 -6.39 -28.88 6.43
C HIS A 86 -6.15 -27.37 6.30
N ILE A 87 -5.06 -26.97 5.62
CA ILE A 87 -4.78 -25.56 5.29
C ILE A 87 -5.92 -25.00 4.41
N ARG A 88 -6.33 -25.73 3.36
CA ARG A 88 -7.38 -25.29 2.43
C ARG A 88 -8.72 -25.07 3.13
N LYS A 89 -9.05 -25.92 4.10
CA LYS A 89 -10.27 -25.81 4.92
C LYS A 89 -10.17 -24.76 6.04
N ASP A 90 -8.98 -24.22 6.30
CA ASP A 90 -8.69 -23.31 7.43
C ASP A 90 -9.08 -23.92 8.79
N GLU A 91 -8.84 -25.23 8.95
CA GLU A 91 -9.15 -25.94 10.19
C GLU A 91 -8.09 -25.66 11.27
N PRO A 92 -8.45 -25.68 12.56
CA PRO A 92 -7.49 -25.57 13.64
C PRO A 92 -6.43 -26.67 13.55
N ILE A 93 -5.19 -26.35 13.90
CA ILE A 93 -4.11 -27.35 13.94
C ILE A 93 -4.34 -28.28 15.13
N CYS A 94 -4.99 -29.40 14.85
CA CYS A 94 -5.34 -30.44 15.80
C CYS A 94 -5.39 -31.79 15.11
N GLY A 95 -5.52 -32.88 15.89
CA GLY A 95 -5.59 -34.23 15.34
C GLY A 95 -4.40 -34.53 14.42
N PHE A 96 -4.70 -34.99 13.20
CA PHE A 96 -3.69 -35.33 12.20
C PHE A 96 -2.71 -34.19 11.91
N ALA A 97 -3.21 -32.97 11.65
CA ALA A 97 -2.36 -31.83 11.29
C ALA A 97 -1.37 -31.47 12.41
N GLY A 98 -1.82 -31.54 13.67
CA GLY A 98 -0.94 -31.32 14.82
C GLY A 98 0.12 -32.40 14.94
N THR A 99 -0.29 -33.68 14.92
CA THR A 99 0.65 -34.81 15.01
C THR A 99 1.67 -34.83 13.87
N PHE A 100 1.27 -34.39 12.68
CA PHE A 100 2.15 -34.30 11.52
C PHE A 100 3.22 -33.22 11.72
N LEU A 101 2.84 -32.02 12.17
CA LEU A 101 3.80 -30.94 12.40
C LEU A 101 4.75 -31.24 13.58
N ASP A 102 4.28 -31.97 14.60
CA ASP A 102 5.14 -32.45 15.70
C ASP A 102 6.15 -33.50 15.24
N ALA A 103 5.76 -34.37 14.30
CA ALA A 103 6.63 -35.40 13.72
C ALA A 103 7.68 -34.82 12.75
N PHE A 104 7.33 -33.72 12.07
CA PHE A 104 8.16 -33.04 11.08
C PHE A 104 8.44 -31.57 11.46
N PRO A 105 9.14 -31.29 12.58
CA PRO A 105 9.43 -29.94 13.05
C PRO A 105 10.24 -29.10 12.05
N GLU A 106 10.96 -29.74 11.12
CA GLU A 106 11.65 -29.12 9.99
C GLU A 106 10.71 -28.28 9.12
N LEU A 107 9.43 -28.65 8.97
CA LEU A 107 8.44 -27.92 8.17
C LEU A 107 8.16 -26.50 8.68
N MET A 108 8.44 -26.24 9.96
CA MET A 108 8.33 -24.91 10.57
C MET A 108 9.41 -23.94 10.08
N SER A 109 10.34 -24.42 9.28
CA SER A 109 11.57 -23.71 8.97
C SER A 109 12.06 -23.91 7.54
N ASP A 110 11.78 -25.05 6.95
CA ASP A 110 12.29 -25.41 5.64
C ASP A 110 11.61 -24.64 4.51
N ARG A 111 12.35 -24.49 3.42
CA ARG A 111 11.86 -23.98 2.15
C ARG A 111 11.25 -25.15 1.40
N PHE A 112 10.01 -25.01 0.93
CA PHE A 112 9.30 -26.07 0.18
C PHE A 112 8.69 -25.60 -1.13
N THR A 113 9.05 -24.41 -1.60
CA THR A 113 8.75 -24.00 -2.97
C THR A 113 10.04 -23.57 -3.65
N LEU A 114 10.02 -23.59 -4.99
CA LEU A 114 11.15 -23.16 -5.81
C LEU A 114 11.53 -21.68 -5.62
N ASP A 115 10.61 -20.86 -5.10
CA ASP A 115 10.85 -19.45 -4.74
C ASP A 115 11.19 -19.26 -3.26
N GLY A 116 11.44 -20.36 -2.54
CA GLY A 116 11.93 -20.34 -1.17
C GLY A 116 10.88 -20.03 -0.11
N MET A 117 9.60 -20.25 -0.40
CA MET A 117 8.53 -20.09 0.59
C MET A 117 8.60 -21.16 1.69
N THR A 118 8.19 -20.75 2.88
CA THR A 118 8.01 -21.61 4.06
C THR A 118 6.53 -21.72 4.41
N LEU A 119 6.19 -22.54 5.42
CA LEU A 119 4.78 -22.95 5.66
C LEU A 119 3.93 -21.74 5.98
N LEU A 120 4.51 -20.84 6.77
CA LEU A 120 3.92 -19.57 7.12
C LEU A 120 3.65 -18.69 5.90
N HIS A 121 4.55 -18.62 4.92
CA HIS A 121 4.33 -17.83 3.70
C HIS A 121 3.13 -18.36 2.93
N TYR A 122 3.08 -19.68 2.69
CA TYR A 122 2.00 -20.32 1.95
C TYR A 122 0.64 -20.17 2.63
N VAL A 123 0.57 -20.40 3.94
CA VAL A 123 -0.66 -20.27 4.74
C VAL A 123 -1.17 -18.83 4.73
N ILE A 124 -0.28 -17.84 4.89
CA ILE A 124 -0.66 -16.42 4.85
C ILE A 124 -1.12 -15.99 3.46
N MET A 125 -0.37 -16.37 2.41
CA MET A 125 -0.74 -16.09 1.02
C MET A 125 -2.09 -16.71 0.64
N SER A 126 -2.41 -17.87 1.21
CA SER A 126 -3.68 -18.56 1.01
C SER A 126 -4.85 -17.97 1.83
N GLY A 127 -4.60 -16.92 2.64
CA GLY A 127 -5.62 -16.25 3.43
C GLY A 127 -6.20 -17.06 4.59
N LYS A 128 -5.46 -18.07 5.08
CA LYS A 128 -5.93 -19.02 6.10
C LYS A 128 -5.62 -18.51 7.49
N LEU A 129 -6.60 -17.82 8.08
CA LEU A 129 -6.42 -17.06 9.32
C LEU A 129 -6.32 -17.99 10.53
N GLN A 130 -7.20 -18.99 10.63
CA GLN A 130 -7.24 -19.88 11.77
C GLN A 130 -6.02 -20.80 11.80
N PHE A 131 -5.70 -21.44 10.67
CA PHE A 131 -4.50 -22.27 10.55
C PHE A 131 -3.23 -21.43 10.78
N GLY A 132 -3.17 -20.22 10.20
CA GLY A 132 -2.03 -19.32 10.37
C GLY A 132 -1.83 -18.85 11.81
N LYS A 133 -2.91 -18.62 12.56
CA LYS A 133 -2.85 -18.29 13.99
C LYS A 133 -2.22 -19.44 14.79
N ASP A 134 -2.72 -20.65 14.62
CA ASP A 134 -2.22 -21.81 15.36
C ASP A 134 -0.76 -22.10 14.99
N LEU A 135 -0.41 -21.91 13.72
CA LEU A 135 0.97 -22.02 13.24
C LEU A 135 1.90 -20.99 13.92
N LEU A 136 1.47 -19.72 14.02
CA LEU A 136 2.22 -18.67 14.71
C LEU A 136 2.40 -18.96 16.20
N ASP A 137 1.43 -19.59 16.85
CA ASP A 137 1.52 -19.97 18.26
C ASP A 137 2.60 -21.03 18.49
N MET A 138 2.73 -22.00 17.59
CA MET A 138 3.77 -23.04 17.63
C MET A 138 5.17 -22.54 17.21
N MET A 139 5.27 -21.49 16.38
CA MET A 139 6.55 -20.98 15.87
C MET A 139 7.33 -20.11 16.87
N ALA A 140 8.67 -20.16 16.78
CA ALA A 140 9.55 -19.25 17.50
C ALA A 140 9.69 -17.90 16.75
N SER A 141 9.77 -16.77 17.46
CA SER A 141 9.81 -15.42 16.86
C SER A 141 10.96 -15.20 15.87
N LYS A 142 12.08 -15.93 16.00
CA LYS A 142 13.22 -15.85 15.06
C LYS A 142 12.88 -16.42 13.68
N GLN A 143 12.00 -17.43 13.60
CA GLN A 143 11.62 -18.08 12.35
C GLN A 143 10.73 -17.19 11.48
N LEU A 144 9.98 -16.26 12.07
CA LEU A 144 9.08 -15.34 11.36
C LEU A 144 9.79 -14.38 10.40
N ARG A 145 11.11 -14.20 10.56
CA ARG A 145 11.94 -13.32 9.71
C ARG A 145 12.56 -14.06 8.53
N LYS A 146 12.25 -15.34 8.33
CA LYS A 146 12.69 -16.08 7.15
C LYS A 146 12.09 -15.43 5.92
N LYS A 147 12.92 -15.27 4.88
CA LYS A 147 12.56 -14.60 3.63
C LYS A 147 12.58 -15.60 2.48
N THR A 148 11.66 -15.41 1.54
CA THR A 148 11.68 -16.04 0.22
C THR A 148 12.92 -15.61 -0.56
N ASP A 149 13.15 -16.22 -1.72
CA ASP A 149 14.30 -15.90 -2.59
C ASP A 149 14.21 -14.47 -3.15
N LYS A 150 13.00 -13.93 -3.27
CA LYS A 150 12.75 -12.52 -3.61
C LYS A 150 13.02 -11.56 -2.44
N GLY A 151 13.23 -12.07 -1.23
CA GLY A 151 13.48 -11.24 -0.05
C GLY A 151 12.23 -10.83 0.73
N ASN A 152 11.06 -11.42 0.44
CA ASN A 152 9.82 -11.16 1.18
C ASN A 152 9.74 -12.05 2.42
N ALA A 153 9.46 -11.45 3.57
CA ALA A 153 9.05 -12.20 4.76
C ALA A 153 7.53 -12.42 4.73
N ALA A 154 7.04 -13.33 5.55
CA ALA A 154 5.62 -13.69 5.55
C ALA A 154 4.69 -12.50 5.89
N ILE A 155 5.18 -11.50 6.64
CA ILE A 155 4.41 -10.27 6.93
C ILE A 155 4.17 -9.43 5.67
N SER A 156 5.10 -9.44 4.70
CA SER A 156 4.94 -8.71 3.44
C SER A 156 3.72 -9.22 2.67
N PHE A 157 3.54 -10.54 2.61
CA PHE A 157 2.37 -11.17 2.00
C PHE A 157 1.07 -10.85 2.75
N ALA A 158 1.11 -10.83 4.09
CA ALA A 158 -0.07 -10.46 4.89
C ALA A 158 -0.51 -9.01 4.64
N VAL A 159 0.45 -8.09 4.47
CA VAL A 159 0.19 -6.69 4.13
C VAL A 159 -0.33 -6.55 2.71
N GLU A 160 0.27 -7.25 1.76
CA GLU A 160 -0.16 -7.24 0.35
C GLU A 160 -1.57 -7.80 0.17
N ALA A 161 -1.93 -8.84 0.93
CA ALA A 161 -3.28 -9.38 0.98
C ALA A 161 -4.27 -8.51 1.81
N ASN A 162 -3.80 -7.41 2.40
CA ASN A 162 -4.55 -6.57 3.34
C ASN A 162 -5.23 -7.35 4.48
N ASN A 163 -4.57 -8.42 4.97
CA ASN A 163 -5.06 -9.25 6.07
C ASN A 163 -4.62 -8.65 7.42
N ILE A 164 -5.34 -7.62 7.86
CA ILE A 164 -5.02 -6.85 9.08
C ILE A 164 -4.96 -7.73 10.32
N GLU A 165 -5.87 -8.70 10.47
CA GLU A 165 -5.89 -9.60 11.63
C GLU A 165 -4.64 -10.50 11.68
N MET A 166 -4.21 -11.03 10.53
CA MET A 166 -2.94 -11.77 10.47
C MET A 166 -1.74 -10.87 10.80
N VAL A 167 -1.69 -9.65 10.27
CA VAL A 167 -0.63 -8.69 10.59
C VAL A 167 -0.60 -8.36 12.09
N LYS A 168 -1.77 -8.19 12.74
CA LYS A 168 -1.87 -8.00 14.19
C LYS A 168 -1.25 -9.17 14.96
N LEU A 169 -1.63 -10.41 14.62
CA LEU A 169 -1.09 -11.62 15.25
C LEU A 169 0.44 -11.72 15.11
N MET A 170 0.96 -11.46 13.90
CA MET A 170 2.40 -11.49 13.63
C MET A 170 3.16 -10.42 14.42
N VAL A 171 2.67 -9.18 14.44
CA VAL A 171 3.29 -8.06 15.16
C VAL A 171 3.27 -8.29 16.67
N CYS A 172 2.19 -8.88 17.21
CA CYS A 172 2.12 -9.32 18.60
C CYS A 172 3.21 -10.36 18.94
N LYS A 173 3.47 -11.31 18.04
CA LYS A 173 4.50 -12.34 18.23
C LYS A 173 5.93 -11.80 18.08
N SER A 174 6.15 -10.79 17.23
CA SER A 174 7.46 -10.17 17.02
C SER A 174 7.36 -8.76 16.41
N SER A 175 7.59 -7.73 17.22
CA SER A 175 7.60 -6.33 16.76
C SER A 175 8.75 -5.99 15.79
N LYS A 176 9.77 -6.85 15.69
CA LYS A 176 10.86 -6.71 14.69
C LYS A 176 10.36 -6.79 13.25
N LEU A 177 9.21 -7.44 13.03
CA LEU A 177 8.60 -7.55 11.72
C LEU A 177 8.15 -6.20 11.14
N LEU A 178 7.92 -5.19 11.98
CA LEU A 178 7.53 -3.83 11.55
C LEU A 178 8.61 -3.13 10.72
N LEU A 179 9.87 -3.58 10.80
CA LEU A 179 11.02 -3.01 10.11
C LEU A 179 11.60 -3.98 9.06
N GLU A 180 10.94 -5.11 8.80
CA GLU A 180 11.37 -6.05 7.77
C GLU A 180 11.10 -5.48 6.38
N ARG A 181 12.16 -5.32 5.59
CA ARG A 181 12.04 -4.84 4.21
C ARG A 181 11.63 -5.97 3.27
N ASN A 182 10.64 -5.70 2.42
CA ASN A 182 10.20 -6.57 1.33
C ASN A 182 11.19 -6.52 0.14
N GLU A 183 10.86 -7.18 -0.98
CA GLU A 183 11.68 -7.23 -2.20
C GLU A 183 11.91 -5.85 -2.84
N HIS A 184 11.01 -4.90 -2.64
CA HIS A 184 11.14 -3.51 -3.09
C HIS A 184 11.94 -2.63 -2.10
N GLY A 185 12.42 -3.22 -1.00
CA GLY A 185 13.11 -2.51 0.05
C GLY A 185 12.17 -1.75 1.00
N HIS A 186 10.86 -1.89 0.90
CA HIS A 186 9.89 -1.18 1.75
C HIS A 186 9.52 -1.97 3.00
N ILE A 187 9.33 -1.27 4.12
CA ILE A 187 8.77 -1.85 5.35
C ILE A 187 7.23 -1.94 5.24
N PRO A 188 6.55 -2.78 6.05
CA PRO A 188 5.09 -2.94 6.04
C PRO A 188 4.30 -1.64 5.98
N LEU A 189 4.73 -0.64 6.76
CA LEU A 189 4.07 0.66 6.84
C LEU A 189 4.07 1.38 5.48
N ILE A 190 5.21 1.40 4.78
CA ILE A 190 5.34 2.04 3.47
C ILE A 190 4.51 1.28 2.43
N THR A 191 4.60 -0.06 2.44
CA THR A 191 3.81 -0.91 1.54
C THR A 191 2.31 -0.65 1.70
N SER A 192 1.80 -0.58 2.93
CA SER A 192 0.37 -0.28 3.16
C SER A 192 -0.05 1.10 2.65
N ALA A 193 0.83 2.10 2.72
CA ALA A 193 0.55 3.43 2.17
C ALA A 193 0.53 3.43 0.65
N ILE A 194 1.47 2.72 0.00
CA ILE A 194 1.53 2.58 -1.46
C ILE A 194 0.29 1.85 -1.99
N ASN A 195 -0.14 0.79 -1.31
CA ASN A 195 -1.33 0.03 -1.68
C ASN A 195 -2.64 0.81 -1.41
N GLY A 196 -2.59 1.81 -0.52
CA GLY A 196 -3.75 2.60 -0.13
C GLY A 196 -4.69 1.92 0.86
N ASP A 197 -4.17 0.96 1.62
CA ASP A 197 -4.91 0.23 2.65
C ASP A 197 -5.04 1.10 3.91
N GLU A 198 -6.06 1.98 3.96
CA GLU A 198 -6.20 3.00 5.02
C GLU A 198 -6.17 2.41 6.44
N GLU A 199 -6.93 1.35 6.70
CA GLU A 199 -7.01 0.75 8.04
C GLU A 199 -5.67 0.11 8.45
N MET A 200 -5.02 -0.63 7.53
CA MET A 200 -3.71 -1.22 7.72
C MET A 200 -2.64 -0.15 7.97
N LEU A 201 -2.63 0.91 7.16
CA LEU A 201 -1.73 2.05 7.30
C LEU A 201 -1.88 2.71 8.67
N ARG A 202 -3.11 2.98 9.12
CA ARG A 202 -3.36 3.57 10.44
C ARG A 202 -2.88 2.66 11.57
N TYR A 203 -3.16 1.35 11.48
CA TYR A 203 -2.69 0.38 12.45
C TYR A 203 -1.16 0.36 12.52
N LEU A 204 -0.49 0.15 11.38
CA LEU A 204 0.97 0.09 11.27
C LEU A 204 1.63 1.39 11.71
N PHE A 205 1.02 2.55 11.39
CA PHE A 205 1.52 3.85 11.80
C PHE A 205 1.53 4.00 13.32
N TYR A 206 0.53 3.47 14.02
CA TYR A 206 0.44 3.55 15.48
C TYR A 206 1.38 2.57 16.20
N VAL A 207 1.56 1.37 15.66
CA VAL A 207 2.42 0.35 16.29
C VAL A 207 3.91 0.51 15.93
N THR A 208 4.22 1.24 14.86
CA THR A 208 5.61 1.51 14.46
C THR A 208 6.18 2.67 15.28
N PRO A 209 7.28 2.49 16.03
CA PRO A 209 7.85 3.53 16.90
C PRO A 209 8.54 4.64 16.09
N MET A 210 7.77 5.69 15.78
CA MET A 210 8.13 6.82 14.91
C MET A 210 9.24 7.73 15.44
N GLU A 211 9.41 7.84 16.76
CA GLU A 211 10.31 8.85 17.36
C GLU A 211 11.73 8.32 17.64
N ASP A 212 11.89 7.02 17.88
CA ASP A 212 13.18 6.43 18.31
C ASP A 212 13.90 5.57 17.25
N LYS A 213 13.14 4.78 16.47
CA LYS A 213 13.68 3.80 15.51
C LYS A 213 13.47 4.21 14.07
N PHE A 214 12.33 4.82 13.76
CA PHE A 214 11.97 5.25 12.42
C PHE A 214 13.03 6.20 11.83
N SER A 215 13.57 7.14 12.60
CA SER A 215 14.59 8.09 12.10
C SER A 215 15.99 7.49 11.92
N LYS A 216 16.28 6.30 12.48
CA LYS A 216 17.61 5.66 12.42
C LYS A 216 17.69 4.58 11.35
N GLU A 217 16.59 3.88 11.10
CA GLU A 217 16.56 2.72 10.19
C GLU A 217 15.97 3.03 8.82
N LEU A 218 15.27 4.17 8.67
CA LEU A 218 14.70 4.60 7.40
C LEU A 218 15.50 5.75 6.81
N SER A 219 15.67 5.70 5.49
CA SER A 219 16.25 6.79 4.73
C SER A 219 15.23 7.94 4.61
N ASP A 220 15.72 9.15 4.33
CA ASP A 220 14.82 10.27 4.02
C ASP A 220 13.95 9.97 2.79
N LYS A 221 14.44 9.11 1.86
CA LYS A 221 13.69 8.65 0.69
C LYS A 221 12.50 7.79 1.09
N ASP A 222 12.70 6.83 2.00
CA ASP A 222 11.62 6.00 2.56
C ASP A 222 10.52 6.86 3.21
N GLY A 223 10.94 7.88 3.99
CA GLY A 223 10.03 8.83 4.62
C GLY A 223 9.26 9.69 3.60
N ALA A 224 9.93 10.13 2.54
CA ALA A 224 9.29 10.85 1.43
C ALA A 224 8.25 9.97 0.74
N THR A 225 8.59 8.72 0.39
CA THR A 225 7.66 7.74 -0.21
C THR A 225 6.43 7.51 0.66
N LEU A 226 6.59 7.38 1.99
CA LEU A 226 5.45 7.23 2.89
C LEU A 226 4.51 8.45 2.85
N ILE A 227 5.07 9.66 2.88
CA ILE A 227 4.30 10.91 2.88
C ILE A 227 3.59 11.11 1.54
N THR A 228 4.29 10.92 0.42
CA THR A 228 3.72 11.08 -0.92
C THR A 228 2.63 10.04 -1.18
N ALA A 229 2.84 8.78 -0.79
CA ALA A 229 1.82 7.74 -0.87
C ALA A 229 0.58 8.08 -0.03
N ALA A 230 0.74 8.48 1.24
CA ALA A 230 -0.37 8.88 2.11
C ALA A 230 -1.18 10.06 1.53
N ILE A 231 -0.54 11.03 0.88
CA ILE A 231 -1.20 12.16 0.21
C ILE A 231 -2.01 11.69 -1.00
N ARG A 232 -1.48 10.76 -1.80
CA ARG A 232 -2.19 10.21 -2.98
C ARG A 232 -3.53 9.60 -2.56
N VAL A 233 -3.53 8.87 -1.44
CA VAL A 233 -4.72 8.20 -0.87
C VAL A 233 -5.52 9.06 0.10
N GLU A 234 -5.20 10.36 0.22
CA GLU A 234 -5.93 11.37 1.02
C GLU A 234 -5.93 11.18 2.53
N ILE A 235 -4.90 10.51 3.06
CA ILE A 235 -4.66 10.35 4.51
C ILE A 235 -3.74 11.49 4.96
N TYR A 236 -4.24 12.72 4.83
CA TYR A 236 -3.47 13.94 5.08
C TYR A 236 -3.10 14.12 6.55
N ASP A 237 -3.82 13.51 7.48
CA ASP A 237 -3.51 13.56 8.91
C ASP A 237 -2.19 12.85 9.25
N ILE A 238 -1.96 11.66 8.69
CA ILE A 238 -0.69 10.94 8.84
C ILE A 238 0.44 11.68 8.14
N ALA A 239 0.23 12.13 6.89
CA ALA A 239 1.22 12.92 6.16
C ALA A 239 1.63 14.19 6.90
N LEU A 240 0.65 14.94 7.44
CA LEU A 240 0.89 16.14 8.23
C LEU A 240 1.65 15.83 9.53
N LYS A 241 1.30 14.75 10.23
CA LYS A 241 2.02 14.35 11.45
C LYS A 241 3.48 14.00 11.15
N LEU A 242 3.73 13.25 10.08
CA LEU A 242 5.09 12.93 9.63
C LEU A 242 5.88 14.18 9.23
N LEU A 243 5.27 15.12 8.51
CA LEU A 243 5.92 16.38 8.12
C LEU A 243 6.20 17.30 9.31
N LYS A 244 5.35 17.29 10.35
CA LYS A 244 5.63 18.00 11.60
C LYS A 244 6.80 17.40 12.36
N LEU A 245 6.93 16.07 12.36
CA LEU A 245 8.06 15.36 12.98
C LEU A 245 9.36 15.51 12.17
N PHE A 246 9.26 15.48 10.84
CA PHE A 246 10.41 15.53 9.93
C PHE A 246 10.19 16.56 8.80
N PRO A 247 10.26 17.87 9.09
CA PRO A 247 9.98 18.92 8.09
C PRO A 247 10.87 18.86 6.84
N ARG A 248 12.10 18.34 6.98
CA ARG A 248 13.04 18.17 5.85
C ARG A 248 12.49 17.30 4.71
N LEU A 249 11.57 16.38 5.02
CA LEU A 249 10.96 15.48 4.05
C LEU A 249 10.00 16.21 3.08
N ALA A 250 9.56 17.43 3.41
CA ALA A 250 8.70 18.23 2.53
C ALA A 250 9.32 18.48 1.14
N THR A 251 10.66 18.52 1.07
CA THR A 251 11.43 18.81 -0.14
C THR A 251 12.23 17.61 -0.65
N THR A 252 12.13 16.45 0.02
CA THR A 252 12.81 15.22 -0.39
C THR A 252 12.02 14.53 -1.51
N GLN A 253 12.73 13.95 -2.47
CA GLN A 253 12.13 13.14 -3.52
C GLN A 253 11.88 11.71 -3.03
N ASP A 254 10.72 11.16 -3.36
CA ASP A 254 10.35 9.76 -3.13
C ASP A 254 11.01 8.81 -4.15
N ASP A 255 10.60 7.55 -4.14
CA ASP A 255 11.10 6.53 -5.05
C ASP A 255 10.82 6.80 -6.53
N ASP A 256 9.75 7.53 -6.84
CA ASP A 256 9.37 7.95 -8.19
C ASP A 256 10.03 9.28 -8.59
N GLY A 257 10.87 9.86 -7.73
CA GLY A 257 11.48 11.16 -7.93
C GLY A 257 10.52 12.35 -7.70
N MET A 258 9.36 12.11 -7.10
CA MET A 258 8.33 13.10 -6.83
C MET A 258 8.49 13.66 -5.40
N THR A 259 8.14 14.92 -5.22
CA THR A 259 8.09 15.56 -3.90
C THR A 259 6.65 15.75 -3.43
N VAL A 260 6.48 16.11 -2.15
CA VAL A 260 5.16 16.43 -1.57
C VAL A 260 4.41 17.49 -2.39
N ILE A 261 5.13 18.52 -2.83
CA ILE A 261 4.58 19.62 -3.63
C ILE A 261 4.15 19.17 -5.03
N ASP A 262 4.88 18.26 -5.67
CA ASP A 262 4.48 17.69 -6.98
C ASP A 262 3.16 16.92 -6.87
N VAL A 263 3.06 16.05 -5.85
CA VAL A 263 1.87 15.21 -5.65
C VAL A 263 0.64 16.06 -5.36
N LEU A 264 0.78 17.10 -4.54
CA LEU A 264 -0.30 18.05 -4.27
C LEU A 264 -0.69 18.85 -5.53
N ALA A 265 0.28 19.31 -6.31
CA ALA A 265 0.01 20.03 -7.56
C ALA A 265 -0.69 19.17 -8.61
N GLY A 266 -0.51 17.85 -8.56
CA GLY A 266 -1.27 16.87 -9.36
C GLY A 266 -2.67 16.56 -8.85
N LYS A 267 -3.10 17.12 -7.71
CA LYS A 267 -4.33 16.73 -7.01
C LYS A 267 -5.25 17.92 -6.72
N PRO A 268 -5.93 18.49 -7.74
CA PRO A 268 -6.85 19.61 -7.55
C PRO A 268 -7.99 19.33 -6.56
N SER A 269 -8.39 18.07 -6.35
CA SER A 269 -9.41 17.70 -5.35
C SER A 269 -9.01 18.01 -3.91
N ALA A 270 -7.70 18.16 -3.62
CA ALA A 270 -7.15 18.51 -2.32
C ALA A 270 -7.37 19.99 -1.94
N PHE A 271 -7.78 20.82 -2.90
CA PHE A 271 -7.90 22.27 -2.75
C PHE A 271 -9.31 22.76 -3.05
N PRO A 272 -9.81 23.81 -2.35
CA PRO A 272 -11.11 24.39 -2.65
C PRO A 272 -11.26 24.86 -4.10
N SER A 273 -10.23 25.48 -4.72
CA SER A 273 -10.32 25.95 -6.12
C SER A 273 -10.45 24.83 -7.14
N GLY A 274 -9.84 23.67 -6.88
CA GLY A 274 -9.95 22.49 -7.74
C GLY A 274 -11.26 21.71 -7.55
N ASN A 275 -12.08 22.09 -6.55
CA ASN A 275 -13.39 21.52 -6.33
C ASN A 275 -14.50 22.36 -6.99
N GLN A 276 -15.24 21.76 -7.92
CA GLN A 276 -16.41 22.38 -8.56
C GLN A 276 -17.63 22.41 -7.63
N PHE A 277 -17.53 23.06 -6.47
CA PHE A 277 -18.68 23.27 -5.60
C PHE A 277 -19.73 24.13 -6.31
N GLY A 278 -20.96 23.64 -6.37
CA GLY A 278 -22.12 24.45 -6.76
C GLY A 278 -22.38 25.57 -5.75
N PHE A 279 -23.17 26.57 -6.13
CA PHE A 279 -23.44 27.76 -5.30
C PHE A 279 -23.80 27.43 -3.85
N PHE A 280 -24.80 26.57 -3.65
CA PHE A 280 -25.24 26.14 -2.31
C PHE A 280 -24.18 25.35 -1.55
N GLN A 281 -23.37 24.54 -2.24
CA GLN A 281 -22.30 23.78 -1.62
C GLN A 281 -21.19 24.70 -1.09
N ARG A 282 -20.89 25.80 -1.81
CA ARG A 282 -19.94 26.84 -1.35
C ARG A 282 -20.43 27.54 -0.09
N CYS A 283 -21.72 27.88 -0.04
CA CYS A 283 -22.33 28.49 1.15
C CYS A 283 -22.19 27.57 2.37
N ILE A 284 -22.56 26.29 2.23
CA ILE A 284 -22.48 25.30 3.31
C ILE A 284 -21.02 25.05 3.70
N TYR A 285 -20.10 24.92 2.73
CA TYR A 285 -18.67 24.72 2.99
C TYR A 285 -18.05 25.87 3.81
N ARG A 286 -18.41 27.13 3.53
CA ARG A 286 -17.98 28.28 4.36
C ARG A 286 -18.49 28.16 5.79
N ILE A 287 -19.77 27.85 5.96
CA ILE A 287 -20.45 27.80 7.27
C ILE A 287 -20.05 26.56 8.10
N ALA A 288 -19.73 25.43 7.47
CA ALA A 288 -19.37 24.15 8.10
C ALA A 288 -18.10 24.20 9.00
N GLY A 289 -17.39 25.33 9.07
CA GLY A 289 -16.30 25.56 10.02
C GLY A 289 -16.49 26.76 10.96
N VAL A 290 -17.51 27.58 10.74
CA VAL A 290 -17.75 28.81 11.53
C VAL A 290 -19.00 28.69 12.41
N GLY A 291 -20.00 27.90 12.01
CA GLY A 291 -21.31 27.83 12.68
C GLY A 291 -21.65 26.53 13.43
N SER A 292 -20.70 25.62 13.63
CA SER A 292 -20.99 24.26 14.12
C SER A 292 -20.11 23.81 15.30
N ARG A 293 -19.73 24.73 16.19
CA ARG A 293 -19.09 24.40 17.48
C ARG A 293 -20.10 24.16 18.63
N GLY A 294 -21.41 24.25 18.36
CA GLY A 294 -22.46 23.96 19.34
C GLY A 294 -23.00 22.53 19.20
N LEU A 295 -23.62 22.00 20.27
CA LEU A 295 -24.25 20.68 20.32
C LEU A 295 -25.18 20.40 19.12
N VAL A 296 -25.93 21.41 18.67
CA VAL A 296 -26.83 21.32 17.51
C VAL A 296 -26.05 21.14 16.19
N GLY A 297 -24.90 21.80 16.05
CA GLY A 297 -24.06 21.68 14.87
C GLY A 297 -23.40 20.31 14.75
N GLU A 298 -22.95 19.73 15.87
CA GLU A 298 -22.43 18.36 15.91
C GLU A 298 -23.55 17.33 15.68
N ALA A 299 -24.73 17.53 16.29
CA ALA A 299 -25.89 16.67 16.05
C ALA A 299 -26.37 16.68 14.58
N LEU A 300 -26.34 17.85 13.92
CA LEU A 300 -26.68 17.99 12.50
C LEU A 300 -25.65 17.33 11.57
N LYS A 301 -24.36 17.29 11.93
CA LYS A 301 -23.33 16.54 11.18
C LYS A 301 -23.57 15.03 11.26
N ILE A 302 -23.97 14.53 12.43
CA ILE A 302 -24.25 13.10 12.63
C ILE A 302 -25.53 12.68 11.88
N THR A 303 -26.57 13.52 11.93
CA THR A 303 -27.88 13.20 11.33
C THR A 303 -27.94 13.42 9.82
N VAL A 304 -27.10 14.27 9.24
CA VAL A 304 -27.12 14.58 7.80
C VAL A 304 -25.82 14.11 7.13
N PRO A 305 -25.83 12.94 6.45
CA PRO A 305 -24.64 12.37 5.80
C PRO A 305 -23.93 13.31 4.81
N TYR A 306 -24.69 14.19 4.15
CA TYR A 306 -24.14 15.20 3.24
C TYR A 306 -23.30 16.26 3.97
N LEU A 307 -23.74 16.72 5.14
CA LEU A 307 -22.98 17.69 5.95
C LEU A 307 -21.72 17.06 6.53
N LYS A 308 -21.77 15.78 6.93
CA LYS A 308 -20.59 15.02 7.33
C LYS A 308 -19.53 15.01 6.23
N LYS A 309 -19.89 14.62 5.00
CA LYS A 309 -18.97 14.61 3.85
C LYS A 309 -18.31 15.97 3.58
N LEU A 310 -19.08 17.07 3.67
CA LEU A 310 -18.53 18.42 3.49
C LEU A 310 -17.60 18.83 4.63
N HIS A 311 -17.93 18.45 5.87
CA HIS A 311 -17.09 18.70 7.03
C HIS A 311 -15.76 17.93 6.94
N ASP A 312 -15.81 16.63 6.67
CA ASP A 312 -14.63 15.76 6.51
C ASP A 312 -13.72 16.31 5.40
N LYS A 313 -14.32 16.75 4.28
CA LYS A 313 -13.57 17.38 3.19
C LYS A 313 -12.91 18.70 3.60
N LYS A 314 -13.59 19.52 4.41
CA LYS A 314 -13.02 20.76 4.95
C LYS A 314 -11.86 20.48 5.90
N VAL A 315 -11.96 19.45 6.74
CA VAL A 315 -10.87 19.00 7.61
C VAL A 315 -9.66 18.61 6.77
N LYS A 316 -9.86 17.82 5.71
CA LYS A 316 -8.80 17.46 4.75
C LYS A 316 -8.16 18.71 4.10
N HIS A 317 -8.95 19.66 3.63
CA HIS A 317 -8.40 20.90 3.04
C HIS A 317 -7.60 21.72 4.06
N ASN A 318 -8.01 21.77 5.33
CA ASN A 318 -7.25 22.45 6.38
C ASN A 318 -5.91 21.74 6.65
N GLN A 319 -5.90 20.41 6.70
CA GLN A 319 -4.67 19.62 6.84
C GLN A 319 -3.72 19.87 5.67
N VAL A 320 -4.25 19.90 4.44
CA VAL A 320 -3.48 20.24 3.25
C VAL A 320 -2.90 21.66 3.35
N ALA A 321 -3.67 22.65 3.81
CA ALA A 321 -3.15 24.01 4.02
C ALA A 321 -1.96 24.03 4.99
N GLU A 322 -2.02 23.30 6.11
CA GLU A 322 -0.89 23.17 7.03
C GLU A 322 0.32 22.47 6.38
N ILE A 323 0.10 21.44 5.54
CA ILE A 323 1.17 20.80 4.76
C ILE A 323 1.82 21.82 3.82
N VAL A 324 1.02 22.65 3.14
CA VAL A 324 1.50 23.70 2.23
C VAL A 324 2.37 24.71 2.98
N ASP A 325 2.00 25.10 4.19
CA ASP A 325 2.80 26.03 5.02
C ASP A 325 4.18 25.44 5.36
N ILE A 326 4.26 24.14 5.67
CA ILE A 326 5.53 23.44 5.93
C ILE A 326 6.40 23.45 4.66
N ILE A 327 5.82 23.12 3.51
CA ILE A 327 6.53 23.14 2.22
C ILE A 327 7.06 24.54 1.92
N CYS A 328 6.20 25.56 2.04
CA CYS A 328 6.52 26.96 1.80
C CYS A 328 7.69 27.42 2.66
N THR A 329 7.68 27.06 3.95
CA THR A 329 8.78 27.32 4.88
C THR A 329 10.08 26.65 4.43
N GLY A 330 9.99 25.41 3.93
CA GLY A 330 11.14 24.66 3.42
C GLY A 330 11.79 25.29 2.18
N ILE A 331 11.00 25.82 1.25
CA ILE A 331 11.49 26.35 -0.03
C ILE A 331 11.81 27.85 -0.02
N ALA A 332 11.42 28.60 1.02
CA ALA A 332 11.56 30.06 1.05
C ALA A 332 13.01 30.53 0.84
N GLY A 333 13.99 29.79 1.37
CA GLY A 333 15.42 30.08 1.23
C GLY A 333 16.11 29.48 0.00
N PHE A 334 15.39 28.75 -0.85
CA PHE A 334 16.00 28.01 -1.94
C PHE A 334 16.44 28.92 -3.09
N LYS A 335 17.66 28.67 -3.59
CA LYS A 335 18.17 29.26 -4.84
C LYS A 335 17.64 28.48 -6.04
N LEU A 336 17.80 29.05 -7.25
CA LEU A 336 17.33 28.45 -8.52
C LEU A 336 17.66 26.94 -8.65
N LYS A 337 18.91 26.53 -8.38
CA LYS A 337 19.31 25.11 -8.46
C LYS A 337 18.55 24.21 -7.49
N GLN A 338 18.30 24.68 -6.27
CA GLN A 338 17.57 23.93 -5.24
C GLN A 338 16.08 23.84 -5.58
N LEU A 339 15.49 24.91 -6.14
CA LEU A 339 14.11 24.89 -6.63
C LEU A 339 13.90 23.91 -7.78
N THR A 340 14.91 23.76 -8.66
CA THR A 340 14.90 22.72 -9.70
C THR A 340 14.98 21.33 -9.09
N GLN A 341 15.88 21.11 -8.12
CA GLN A 341 16.02 19.82 -7.44
C GLN A 341 14.77 19.44 -6.64
N SER A 342 14.13 20.40 -5.99
CA SER A 342 12.88 20.20 -5.25
C SER A 342 11.64 20.18 -6.15
N ARG A 343 11.82 20.23 -7.48
CA ARG A 343 10.76 20.20 -8.50
C ARG A 343 9.70 21.31 -8.34
N ALA A 344 10.03 22.38 -7.62
CA ALA A 344 9.08 23.47 -7.34
C ALA A 344 8.63 24.19 -8.61
N PHE A 345 9.50 24.28 -9.62
CA PHE A 345 9.14 24.84 -10.93
C PHE A 345 8.08 24.00 -11.66
N ASP A 346 8.24 22.67 -11.66
CA ASP A 346 7.27 21.75 -12.27
C ASP A 346 5.94 21.83 -11.53
N ALA A 347 5.99 21.84 -10.19
CA ALA A 347 4.80 21.96 -9.37
C ALA A 347 4.03 23.27 -9.63
N VAL A 348 4.72 24.42 -9.75
CA VAL A 348 4.06 25.70 -10.11
C VAL A 348 3.36 25.60 -11.46
N SER A 349 3.98 25.01 -12.48
CA SER A 349 3.30 24.74 -13.76
C SER A 349 2.06 23.86 -13.60
N LEU A 350 2.17 22.77 -12.83
CA LEU A 350 1.04 21.86 -12.58
C LEU A 350 -0.12 22.56 -11.85
N THR A 351 0.18 23.45 -10.89
CA THR A 351 -0.88 24.23 -10.22
C THR A 351 -1.64 25.11 -11.19
N ILE A 352 -0.95 25.72 -12.16
CA ILE A 352 -1.60 26.52 -13.20
C ILE A 352 -2.45 25.61 -14.08
N ILE A 353 -1.86 24.54 -14.61
CA ILE A 353 -2.54 23.57 -15.50
C ILE A 353 -3.84 23.04 -14.90
N HIS A 354 -3.82 22.73 -13.60
CA HIS A 354 -4.96 22.18 -12.86
C HIS A 354 -5.86 23.23 -12.18
N GLY A 355 -5.52 24.52 -12.24
CA GLY A 355 -6.33 25.58 -11.65
C GLY A 355 -6.29 25.64 -10.11
N ILE A 356 -5.18 25.23 -9.50
CA ILE A 356 -4.99 25.18 -8.05
C ILE A 356 -4.46 26.53 -7.54
N VAL A 357 -5.37 27.42 -7.13
CA VAL A 357 -5.05 28.81 -6.79
C VAL A 357 -4.34 28.92 -5.44
N GLU A 358 -4.77 28.14 -4.45
CA GLU A 358 -4.25 28.21 -3.08
C GLU A 358 -2.77 27.79 -3.05
N LEU A 359 -2.44 26.65 -3.67
CA LEU A 359 -1.05 26.20 -3.75
C LEU A 359 -0.21 27.15 -4.61
N PHE A 360 -0.70 27.59 -5.78
CA PHE A 360 0.02 28.54 -6.63
C PHE A 360 0.40 29.82 -5.87
N THR A 361 -0.58 30.45 -5.22
CA THR A 361 -0.36 31.72 -4.51
C THR A 361 0.56 31.56 -3.31
N ALA A 362 0.45 30.46 -2.55
CA ALA A 362 1.32 30.17 -1.42
C ALA A 362 2.79 30.00 -1.86
N LEU A 363 3.02 29.24 -2.94
CA LEU A 363 4.36 28.99 -3.45
C LEU A 363 5.04 30.25 -3.97
N VAL A 364 4.37 31.01 -4.83
CA VAL A 364 4.95 32.21 -5.43
C VAL A 364 5.24 33.27 -4.37
N LYS A 365 4.36 33.45 -3.36
CA LYS A 365 4.62 34.36 -2.23
C LYS A 365 5.80 33.92 -1.36
N SER A 366 6.05 32.62 -1.28
CA SER A 366 7.11 32.07 -0.45
C SER A 366 8.48 32.17 -1.13
N ASN A 367 8.53 32.08 -2.46
CA ASN A 367 9.78 32.24 -3.21
C ASN A 367 9.54 32.89 -4.58
N ASP A 368 9.85 34.18 -4.68
CA ASP A 368 9.67 35.00 -5.87
C ASP A 368 10.42 34.49 -7.11
N ASN A 369 11.48 33.67 -6.94
CA ASN A 369 12.21 33.10 -8.07
C ASN A 369 11.33 32.17 -8.93
N LEU A 370 10.25 31.63 -8.36
CA LEU A 370 9.28 30.80 -9.09
C LEU A 370 8.57 31.57 -10.21
N MET A 371 8.53 32.91 -10.16
CA MET A 371 7.99 33.73 -11.24
C MET A 371 8.82 33.65 -12.54
N GLN A 372 10.09 33.24 -12.45
CA GLN A 372 10.98 33.11 -13.60
C GLN A 372 10.75 31.80 -14.37
N GLN A 373 9.80 30.97 -13.92
CA GLN A 373 9.52 29.68 -14.53
C GLN A 373 9.09 29.83 -16.00
N ARG A 374 9.61 28.91 -16.80
CA ARG A 374 9.30 28.69 -18.21
C ARG A 374 9.06 27.20 -18.37
N ASP A 375 8.05 26.80 -19.12
CA ASP A 375 7.83 25.38 -19.42
C ASP A 375 8.85 24.88 -20.46
N LYS A 376 8.75 23.60 -20.80
CA LYS A 376 9.61 22.98 -21.82
C LYS A 376 9.52 23.68 -23.18
N ASP A 377 8.41 24.35 -23.49
CA ASP A 377 8.11 25.05 -24.74
C ASP A 377 8.38 26.56 -24.65
N GLY A 378 8.97 27.01 -23.53
CA GLY A 378 9.29 28.40 -23.27
C GLY A 378 8.13 29.19 -22.68
N ASN A 379 6.92 28.63 -22.57
CA ASN A 379 5.77 29.37 -22.08
C ASN A 379 5.98 29.85 -20.64
N GLY A 380 5.73 31.14 -20.41
CA GLY A 380 5.68 31.70 -19.06
C GLY A 380 4.37 31.39 -18.34
N LEU A 381 4.31 31.75 -17.05
CA LEU A 381 3.15 31.51 -16.18
C LEU A 381 1.81 31.98 -16.76
N PHE A 382 1.78 33.22 -17.30
CA PHE A 382 0.56 33.79 -17.90
C PHE A 382 0.11 33.04 -19.16
N GLN A 383 1.05 32.59 -20.00
CA GLN A 383 0.69 31.81 -21.18
C GLN A 383 0.16 30.44 -20.79
N LEU A 384 0.75 29.78 -19.81
CA LEU A 384 0.23 28.52 -19.27
C LEU A 384 -1.21 28.69 -18.78
N ALA A 385 -1.49 29.75 -18.01
CA ALA A 385 -2.84 30.03 -17.52
C ALA A 385 -3.83 30.24 -18.68
N VAL A 386 -3.40 30.90 -19.76
CA VAL A 386 -4.23 31.15 -20.94
C VAL A 386 -4.43 29.90 -21.80
N LEU A 387 -3.37 29.15 -22.06
CA LEU A 387 -3.40 27.87 -22.79
C LEU A 387 -4.31 26.84 -22.11
N HIS A 388 -4.39 26.88 -20.78
CA HIS A 388 -5.21 25.97 -19.98
C HIS A 388 -6.58 26.52 -19.57
N ARG A 389 -6.94 27.75 -19.95
CA ARG A 389 -8.22 28.41 -19.63
C ARG A 389 -8.49 28.52 -18.11
N GLN A 390 -7.47 28.93 -17.37
CA GLN A 390 -7.48 28.96 -15.90
C GLN A 390 -7.64 30.38 -15.37
N GLU A 391 -8.87 30.90 -15.48
CA GLU A 391 -9.24 32.28 -15.14
C GLU A 391 -8.86 32.67 -13.70
N ASN A 392 -9.20 31.83 -12.72
CA ASN A 392 -8.96 32.15 -11.31
C ASN A 392 -7.45 32.28 -11.00
N VAL A 393 -6.62 31.44 -11.63
CA VAL A 393 -5.16 31.51 -11.49
C VAL A 393 -4.62 32.74 -12.21
N PHE A 394 -5.14 33.04 -13.40
CA PHE A 394 -4.78 34.25 -14.15
C PHE A 394 -5.10 35.52 -13.35
N MET A 395 -6.28 35.62 -12.75
CA MET A 395 -6.67 36.73 -11.89
C MET A 395 -5.80 36.80 -10.64
N ALA A 396 -5.49 35.66 -10.00
CA ALA A 396 -4.57 35.63 -8.86
C ALA A 396 -3.16 36.17 -9.20
N MET A 397 -2.62 35.87 -10.39
CA MET A 397 -1.33 36.43 -10.84
C MET A 397 -1.38 37.95 -10.96
N ILE A 398 -2.51 38.50 -11.42
CA ILE A 398 -2.72 39.95 -11.56
C ILE A 398 -2.78 40.61 -10.19
N ASP A 399 -3.56 40.03 -9.27
CA ASP A 399 -3.73 40.53 -7.91
C ASP A 399 -2.40 40.50 -7.12
N MET A 400 -1.50 39.57 -7.47
CA MET A 400 -0.13 39.50 -6.93
C MET A 400 0.84 40.51 -7.56
N GLY A 401 0.43 41.28 -8.56
CA GLY A 401 1.27 42.28 -9.22
C GLY A 401 2.32 41.70 -10.18
N ILE A 402 2.14 40.46 -10.65
CA ILE A 402 3.06 39.83 -11.59
C ILE A 402 2.96 40.55 -12.94
N GLN A 403 4.07 41.06 -13.46
CA GLN A 403 4.06 41.84 -14.69
C GLN A 403 3.69 40.97 -15.90
N ARG A 404 2.73 41.46 -16.69
CA ARG A 404 2.34 40.85 -17.96
C ARG A 404 3.28 41.33 -19.06
N THR A 405 4.21 40.48 -19.50
CA THR A 405 4.93 40.73 -20.75
C THR A 405 4.08 40.26 -21.93
N THR A 406 3.08 41.04 -22.32
CA THR A 406 2.14 40.68 -23.40
C THR A 406 2.73 40.85 -24.80
N THR A 407 3.77 41.68 -24.94
CA THR A 407 4.35 42.08 -26.23
C THR A 407 5.58 41.28 -26.64
N ALA A 408 6.27 40.63 -25.69
CA ALA A 408 7.40 39.78 -26.00
C ALA A 408 6.92 38.40 -26.49
N PRO A 409 7.53 37.82 -27.55
CA PRO A 409 7.38 36.41 -27.83
C PRO A 409 7.93 35.61 -26.65
N LEU A 410 7.21 34.58 -26.22
CA LEU A 410 7.54 33.86 -25.00
C LEU A 410 7.72 32.36 -25.23
N ASP A 411 7.12 31.76 -26.26
CA ASP A 411 7.31 30.33 -26.56
C ASP A 411 8.30 30.08 -27.72
N LYS A 412 8.64 28.80 -27.95
CA LYS A 412 9.55 28.35 -29.02
C LYS A 412 9.09 28.74 -30.42
N ASP A 413 7.78 28.81 -30.64
CA ASP A 413 7.15 29.14 -31.92
C ASP A 413 6.98 30.66 -32.11
N LYS A 414 7.53 31.46 -31.20
CA LYS A 414 7.46 32.93 -31.16
C LYS A 414 6.03 33.46 -30.97
N ASN A 415 5.15 32.67 -30.37
CA ASN A 415 3.83 33.10 -29.95
C ASN A 415 3.93 33.96 -28.68
N ASN A 416 3.13 35.01 -28.67
CA ASN A 416 2.84 35.78 -27.46
C ASN A 416 1.53 35.28 -26.83
N ILE A 417 1.15 35.87 -25.70
CA ILE A 417 -0.06 35.48 -24.96
C ILE A 417 -1.37 35.58 -25.77
N LEU A 418 -1.46 36.51 -26.73
CA LEU A 418 -2.64 36.69 -27.57
C LEU A 418 -2.80 35.55 -28.58
N HIS A 419 -1.69 35.04 -29.12
CA HIS A 419 -1.69 33.84 -29.96
C HIS A 419 -2.18 32.64 -29.14
N CYS A 420 -1.69 32.47 -27.90
CA CYS A 420 -2.15 31.42 -26.99
C CYS A 420 -3.66 31.50 -26.69
N ALA A 421 -4.22 32.70 -26.58
CA ALA A 421 -5.65 32.91 -26.39
C ALA A 421 -6.47 32.49 -27.62
N GLY A 422 -5.91 32.63 -28.82
CA GLY A 422 -6.54 32.21 -30.09
C GLY A 422 -6.46 30.71 -30.39
N PHE A 423 -5.64 29.93 -29.66
CA PHE A 423 -5.54 28.49 -29.89
C PHE A 423 -6.82 27.76 -29.50
N LEU A 424 -7.35 26.99 -30.46
CA LEU A 424 -8.51 26.12 -30.26
C LEU A 424 -8.06 24.82 -29.59
N ARG A 425 -8.50 24.56 -28.36
CA ARG A 425 -8.15 23.31 -27.66
C ARG A 425 -9.34 22.34 -27.67
N PRO A 426 -9.16 21.07 -28.11
CA PRO A 426 -10.13 20.03 -27.85
C PRO A 426 -10.28 19.86 -26.33
N LEU A 427 -11.50 20.07 -25.83
CA LEU A 427 -11.83 20.08 -24.40
C LEU A 427 -11.73 18.67 -23.81
N LEU A 428 -10.53 18.14 -23.59
CA LEU A 428 -10.37 16.84 -22.92
C LEU A 428 -10.76 16.89 -21.43
N HIS A 429 -11.04 18.06 -20.84
CA HIS A 429 -11.36 18.20 -19.41
C HIS A 429 -12.60 19.04 -19.08
N PHE A 430 -13.33 19.58 -20.06
CA PHE A 430 -14.59 20.30 -19.83
C PHE A 430 -15.79 19.50 -20.31
N HIS A 431 -16.03 18.35 -19.69
CA HIS A 431 -17.37 17.75 -19.70
C HIS A 431 -18.30 18.64 -18.87
N LYS A 432 -18.86 19.71 -19.46
CA LYS A 432 -20.03 20.44 -18.95
C LYS A 432 -20.53 21.64 -19.78
N VAL A 433 -20.08 21.81 -21.02
CA VAL A 433 -20.68 22.85 -21.88
C VAL A 433 -21.67 22.18 -22.82
N SER A 434 -22.96 22.40 -22.58
CA SER A 434 -24.09 21.82 -23.32
C SER A 434 -24.22 22.43 -24.73
N GLY A 435 -23.26 22.12 -25.62
CA GLY A 435 -23.31 22.44 -27.05
C GLY A 435 -22.33 23.50 -27.54
N ALA A 436 -22.08 23.49 -28.85
CA ALA A 436 -21.07 24.32 -29.53
C ALA A 436 -21.28 25.83 -29.35
N ALA A 437 -22.53 26.30 -29.24
CA ALA A 437 -22.84 27.71 -29.05
C ALA A 437 -22.38 28.26 -27.68
N LEU A 438 -22.60 27.49 -26.59
CA LEU A 438 -22.12 27.86 -25.25
C LEU A 438 -20.60 27.76 -25.15
N GLN A 439 -19.98 26.85 -25.90
CA GLN A 439 -18.52 26.78 -26.01
C GLN A 439 -17.98 28.03 -26.69
N MET A 440 -18.54 28.42 -27.83
CA MET A 440 -18.14 29.64 -28.54
C MET A 440 -18.37 30.91 -27.70
N GLN A 441 -19.48 30.98 -26.95
CA GLN A 441 -19.73 32.09 -26.03
C GLN A 441 -18.66 32.20 -24.93
N ARG A 442 -18.24 31.07 -24.35
CA ARG A 442 -17.16 31.05 -23.35
C ARG A 442 -15.81 31.43 -23.94
N GLU A 443 -15.47 30.95 -25.13
CA GLU A 443 -14.21 31.34 -25.80
C GLU A 443 -14.20 32.84 -26.16
N ILE A 444 -15.34 33.42 -26.55
CA ILE A 444 -15.46 34.88 -26.78
C ILE A 444 -15.32 35.66 -25.46
N GLN A 445 -15.92 35.18 -24.36
CA GLN A 445 -15.76 35.80 -23.05
C GLN A 445 -14.33 35.71 -22.53
N TRP A 446 -13.64 34.61 -22.83
CA TRP A 446 -12.23 34.41 -22.48
C TRP A 446 -11.29 35.31 -23.29
N PHE A 447 -11.61 35.55 -24.56
CA PHE A 447 -10.80 36.39 -25.44
C PHE A 447 -10.91 37.89 -25.12
N LYS A 448 -12.07 38.33 -24.60
CA LYS A 448 -12.32 39.71 -24.17
C LYS A 448 -11.66 39.98 -22.82
#